data_AF-B8GFQ2-F1
#
_entry.id   AF-B8GFQ2-F1
#
_cell.length_a   1.000
_cell.length_b   1.000
_cell.length_c   1.000
_cell.angle_alpha   90.00
_cell.angle_beta   90.00
_cell.angle_gamma   90.00
#
_symmetry.space_group_name_H-M   'P 1'
#
loop_
_entity.id
_entity.type
_entity.pdbx_description
1 polymer ?
#
loop_
_entity_poly.entity_id
_entity_poly.type
_entity_poly.pdbx_seq_one_letter_code
_entity_poly.pdbx_strand_id
1 'polypeptide(L)'
;MQRHTLYNILVIGLILAAVGVVSAADPVTLSATNVSGDQVQSADPFMHPSPEVLKRWIDEYNMAPEAPQPSFLRRMMASFQTEQNLLSVISYNVTERNQNPIGNCWVWASTGVLEVALSEQQSIKDRLSIQYLDSNYNGGSGPNWAGEGGTLGDFVGFYSEKKIAVPWSNTNASFQDGTAYSEARMKAAVAAADIQTVPNYPITSITEQRIPTAGVGDSAAIANIKGTLDSGKALYLGFVMPNADAVVSFSNFWYYQGEDAVWNPSPFAGKPYDPSHGASHAVTIVGYNMTDPNNRYWIALNSMGAGASGNRPDGTFRIKMDIDYNAICPYVFTVPMTTWETEGVTFGEIPTPIPTLAPYNGSHQVPGVLQAEDYDLGGEGIAYHDTTTGNAGGAYRSDDVDIETAGGITDIGWIRDGEWLEYTLNVASSGSYTATFRTATWSNGKAITIQVDGQEVGTVQVPNTGGSEQYTSVSTTLPLTAGLRHLNLSFVGDGLNLDQVSFTTGQAVQVVPGATELPRDLNSDGLYEDLNGDGSLNFNDVVLFFNQMDWITENEPINTFDFNRDGQIDFNDIVLLFNQL
;
A
#
# COMPACT_ATOMS: atom_id res chain seq x y z
N MET A 1 -69.54 12.25 -35.03
CA MET A 1 -69.14 11.58 -36.29
C MET A 1 -67.63 11.46 -36.31
N GLN A 2 -67.14 10.24 -36.42
CA GLN A 2 -65.73 9.92 -36.66
C GLN A 2 -65.21 10.59 -37.93
N ARG A 3 -63.94 11.03 -37.95
CA ARG A 3 -62.86 10.34 -38.69
C ARG A 3 -61.49 11.00 -38.48
N HIS A 4 -60.50 10.12 -38.35
CA HIS A 4 -59.05 10.28 -38.33
C HIS A 4 -58.52 11.07 -39.56
N THR A 5 -57.31 11.67 -39.57
CA THR A 5 -56.01 10.97 -39.76
C THR A 5 -54.79 11.90 -39.56
N LEU A 6 -53.90 11.48 -38.64
CA LEU A 6 -52.42 11.43 -38.60
C LEU A 6 -51.48 12.41 -39.38
N TYR A 7 -50.49 12.95 -38.63
CA TYR A 7 -49.01 12.72 -38.71
C TYR A 7 -48.06 13.97 -38.80
N ASN A 8 -47.17 14.04 -37.80
CA ASN A 8 -45.72 14.43 -37.76
C ASN A 8 -45.21 15.88 -37.46
N ILE A 9 -44.49 15.98 -36.31
CA ILE A 9 -43.11 16.56 -36.05
C ILE A 9 -42.92 18.09 -36.22
N LEU A 10 -42.21 18.90 -35.41
CA LEU A 10 -41.58 18.91 -34.06
C LEU A 10 -40.95 20.35 -33.87
N VAL A 11 -41.00 20.91 -32.65
CA VAL A 11 -40.14 21.96 -31.98
C VAL A 11 -39.93 23.39 -32.54
N ILE A 12 -40.17 24.42 -31.70
CA ILE A 12 -39.20 25.33 -31.00
C ILE A 12 -39.92 26.61 -30.53
N GLY A 13 -39.78 26.88 -29.23
CA GLY A 13 -40.35 28.03 -28.51
C GLY A 13 -39.54 29.32 -28.68
N LEU A 14 -40.26 30.44 -28.59
CA LEU A 14 -39.79 31.81 -28.76
C LEU A 14 -39.25 32.43 -27.47
N ILE A 15 -38.15 33.15 -27.64
CA ILE A 15 -37.52 34.11 -26.71
C ILE A 15 -38.32 35.42 -26.72
N LEU A 16 -38.43 36.10 -25.56
CA LEU A 16 -38.63 37.55 -25.50
C LEU A 16 -37.95 38.14 -24.26
N ALA A 17 -37.11 39.14 -24.52
CA ALA A 17 -36.36 39.92 -23.56
C ALA A 17 -37.08 41.24 -23.23
N ALA A 18 -36.89 41.75 -22.02
CA ALA A 18 -37.06 43.16 -21.70
C ALA A 18 -36.06 43.59 -20.60
N VAL A 19 -35.36 44.70 -20.86
CA VAL A 19 -34.35 45.33 -20.01
C VAL A 19 -35.02 46.40 -19.13
N GLY A 20 -34.59 46.53 -17.87
CA GLY A 20 -34.99 47.63 -16.99
C GLY A 20 -34.15 47.76 -15.72
N VAL A 21 -33.26 48.78 -15.71
CA VAL A 21 -32.77 49.65 -14.61
C VAL A 21 -32.46 49.03 -13.23
N VAL A 22 -31.19 49.08 -12.82
CA VAL A 22 -30.70 48.77 -11.47
C VAL A 22 -30.87 49.99 -10.56
N SER A 23 -31.68 49.85 -9.50
CA SER A 23 -31.70 50.74 -8.33
C SER A 23 -31.21 49.97 -7.10
N ALA A 24 -30.37 50.61 -6.28
CA ALA A 24 -29.88 50.08 -5.01
C ALA A 24 -31.03 49.55 -4.12
N ALA A 25 -30.91 48.31 -3.66
CA ALA A 25 -31.83 47.71 -2.71
C ALA A 25 -31.21 47.71 -1.31
N ASP A 26 -31.97 48.26 -0.36
CA ASP A 26 -31.74 48.23 1.09
C ASP A 26 -31.60 46.79 1.63
N PRO A 27 -30.94 46.60 2.80
CA PRO A 27 -30.66 45.27 3.34
C PRO A 27 -31.97 44.56 3.71
N VAL A 28 -32.20 43.41 3.08
CA VAL A 28 -33.31 42.53 3.43
C VAL A 28 -32.97 41.84 4.75
N THR A 29 -33.62 42.25 5.84
CA THR A 29 -33.75 41.45 7.06
C THR A 29 -34.67 40.26 6.76
N LEU A 30 -34.11 39.08 6.57
CA LEU A 30 -34.88 37.84 6.49
C LEU A 30 -35.10 37.30 7.91
N SER A 31 -36.35 37.41 8.37
CA SER A 31 -36.85 36.75 9.58
C SER A 31 -36.94 35.24 9.37
N ALA A 32 -36.38 34.47 10.30
CA ALA A 32 -36.55 33.02 10.38
C ALA A 32 -38.04 32.64 10.35
N THR A 33 -38.46 31.82 9.38
CA THR A 33 -39.57 30.87 9.55
C THR A 33 -39.62 29.84 8.41
N ASN A 34 -39.79 28.58 8.84
CA ASN A 34 -40.30 27.41 8.13
C ASN A 34 -39.41 26.73 7.07
N VAL A 35 -38.48 25.90 7.55
CA VAL A 35 -38.08 24.67 6.83
C VAL A 35 -38.89 23.52 7.41
N SER A 36 -39.79 22.96 6.61
CA SER A 36 -40.54 21.74 6.90
C SER A 36 -39.61 20.53 6.87
N GLY A 37 -39.73 19.66 7.88
CA GLY A 37 -38.98 18.42 7.97
C GLY A 37 -39.25 17.49 6.78
N ASP A 38 -38.23 17.28 5.98
CA ASP A 38 -37.61 15.98 5.72
C ASP A 38 -36.39 16.20 4.81
N GLN A 39 -35.24 15.61 5.21
CA GLN A 39 -33.97 15.54 4.47
C GLN A 39 -33.12 16.84 4.41
N VAL A 40 -32.45 17.17 5.53
CA VAL A 40 -30.97 17.33 5.69
C VAL A 40 -30.77 17.79 7.14
N GLN A 41 -30.67 16.83 8.06
CA GLN A 41 -30.01 17.07 9.33
C GLN A 41 -28.51 16.85 9.03
N SER A 42 -27.83 17.86 8.47
CA SER A 42 -26.39 17.76 8.20
C SER A 42 -25.63 17.90 9.52
N ALA A 43 -25.42 16.76 10.18
CA ALA A 43 -24.15 16.37 10.77
C ALA A 43 -23.11 17.51 10.92
N ASP A 44 -22.98 18.06 12.13
CA ASP A 44 -22.02 19.14 12.44
C ASP A 44 -20.58 18.58 12.42
N PRO A 45 -19.73 18.95 11.44
CA PRO A 45 -18.40 18.36 11.27
C PRO A 45 -17.30 19.17 11.98
N PHE A 46 -17.65 20.23 12.70
CA PHE A 46 -16.69 21.15 13.29
C PHE A 46 -16.28 20.73 14.70
N MET A 47 -15.16 21.29 15.17
CA MET A 47 -14.70 21.09 16.54
C MET A 47 -15.36 22.11 17.47
N HIS A 48 -15.94 21.66 18.57
CA HIS A 48 -16.58 22.51 19.59
C HIS A 48 -15.85 22.39 20.94
N PRO A 49 -14.60 22.90 21.04
CA PRO A 49 -13.85 22.79 22.27
C PRO A 49 -14.53 23.54 23.41
N SER A 50 -14.48 22.99 24.62
CA SER A 50 -14.82 23.77 25.81
C SER A 50 -13.86 24.97 25.94
N PRO A 51 -14.23 26.03 26.67
CA PRO A 51 -13.34 27.16 26.94
C PRO A 51 -11.95 26.75 27.45
N GLU A 52 -11.88 25.74 28.31
CA GLU A 52 -10.64 25.21 28.87
C GLU A 52 -9.80 24.50 27.80
N VAL A 53 -10.43 23.70 26.95
CA VAL A 53 -9.77 23.00 25.84
C VAL A 53 -9.26 24.01 24.79
N LEU A 54 -10.07 25.02 24.43
CA LEU A 54 -9.66 26.05 23.51
C LEU A 54 -8.47 26.87 24.05
N LYS A 55 -8.49 27.18 25.35
CA LYS A 55 -7.36 27.86 26.00
C LYS A 55 -6.08 27.02 25.93
N ARG A 56 -6.18 25.71 26.18
CA ARG A 56 -5.06 24.76 26.05
C ARG A 56 -4.50 24.79 24.63
N TRP A 57 -5.35 24.68 23.61
CA TRP A 57 -4.93 24.71 22.20
C TRP A 57 -4.16 25.98 21.84
N ILE A 58 -4.64 27.12 22.32
CA ILE A 58 -3.98 28.42 22.08
C ILE A 58 -2.64 28.50 22.80
N ASP A 59 -2.56 27.98 24.03
CA ASP A 59 -1.31 27.97 24.79
C ASP A 59 -0.26 27.06 24.13
N GLU A 60 -0.66 25.88 23.65
CA GLU A 60 0.19 24.96 22.88
C GLU A 60 0.77 25.64 21.64
N TYR A 61 -0.09 26.22 20.80
CA TYR A 61 0.33 26.99 19.62
C TYR A 61 1.32 28.13 19.96
N ASN A 62 1.07 28.85 21.06
CA ASN A 62 1.94 29.95 21.47
C ASN A 62 3.29 29.47 22.01
N MET A 63 3.35 28.26 22.58
CA MET A 63 4.55 27.63 23.10
C MET A 63 5.34 26.85 22.03
N ALA A 64 4.71 26.48 20.92
CA ALA A 64 5.34 25.77 19.82
C ALA A 64 6.57 26.54 19.26
N PRO A 65 7.69 25.85 18.98
CA PRO A 65 8.85 26.48 18.39
C PRO A 65 8.54 26.98 16.98
N GLU A 66 9.20 28.05 16.55
CA GLU A 66 9.01 28.56 15.20
C GLU A 66 9.67 27.65 14.16
N ALA A 67 9.01 27.48 13.01
CA ALA A 67 9.58 26.74 11.90
C ALA A 67 10.90 27.37 11.45
N PRO A 68 11.93 26.55 11.17
CA PRO A 68 13.21 27.04 10.71
C PRO A 68 13.02 27.75 9.37
N GLN A 69 13.62 28.93 9.25
CA GLN A 69 13.52 29.72 8.04
C GLN A 69 14.23 28.99 6.87
N PRO A 70 13.65 28.97 5.65
CA PRO A 70 14.28 28.33 4.50
C PRO A 70 15.65 28.93 4.20
N SER A 71 16.54 28.19 3.51
CA SER A 71 17.86 28.70 3.14
C SER A 71 17.77 30.01 2.32
N PHE A 72 18.82 30.84 2.34
CA PHE A 72 18.83 32.09 1.56
C PHE A 72 18.54 31.85 0.07
N LEU A 73 19.15 30.83 -0.53
CA LEU A 73 18.91 30.47 -1.93
C LEU A 73 17.45 30.09 -2.17
N ARG A 74 16.84 29.29 -1.28
CA ARG A 74 15.45 28.86 -1.41
C ARG A 74 14.48 30.03 -1.24
N ARG A 75 14.74 30.95 -0.30
CA ARG A 75 13.99 32.22 -0.17
C ARG A 75 14.12 33.11 -1.41
N MET A 76 15.31 33.16 -2.01
CA MET A 76 15.53 33.92 -3.24
C MET A 76 14.73 33.33 -4.40
N MET A 77 14.74 32.01 -4.58
CA MET A 77 13.95 31.33 -5.62
C MET A 77 12.43 31.50 -5.39
N ALA A 78 11.98 31.32 -4.15
CA ALA A 78 10.60 31.53 -3.70
C ALA A 78 10.08 32.97 -3.98
N SER A 79 10.97 33.97 -3.91
CA SER A 79 10.58 35.37 -4.15
C SER A 79 10.11 35.65 -5.58
N PHE A 80 10.44 34.77 -6.53
CA PHE A 80 9.97 34.85 -7.92
C PHE A 80 8.72 34.00 -8.20
N GLN A 81 8.33 33.12 -7.26
CA GLN A 81 7.15 32.27 -7.45
C GLN A 81 5.86 33.04 -7.16
N THR A 82 4.96 32.99 -8.14
CA THR A 82 3.61 33.58 -8.07
C THR A 82 2.53 32.54 -7.80
N GLU A 83 2.86 31.26 -7.84
CA GLU A 83 1.95 30.15 -7.53
C GLU A 83 2.74 28.90 -7.11
N GLN A 84 2.10 28.06 -6.30
CA GLN A 84 2.60 26.77 -5.85
C GLN A 84 1.41 25.84 -5.59
N ASN A 85 1.54 24.56 -5.91
CA ASN A 85 0.50 23.57 -5.67
C ASN A 85 1.09 22.19 -5.37
N LEU A 86 0.98 21.75 -4.12
CA LEU A 86 1.45 20.47 -3.59
C LEU A 86 0.36 19.39 -3.64
N LEU A 87 -0.82 19.67 -4.19
CA LEU A 87 -1.91 18.68 -4.22
C LEU A 87 -1.54 17.41 -5.00
N SER A 88 -0.70 17.54 -6.04
CA SER A 88 -0.25 16.42 -6.88
C SER A 88 0.69 15.43 -6.17
N VAL A 89 1.21 15.79 -4.99
CA VAL A 89 2.06 14.91 -4.19
C VAL A 89 1.29 14.15 -3.10
N ILE A 90 0.01 14.49 -2.90
CA ILE A 90 -0.93 13.76 -2.02
C ILE A 90 -1.80 12.87 -2.90
N SER A 91 -1.77 11.55 -2.69
CA SER A 91 -2.75 10.64 -3.32
C SER A 91 -3.98 10.56 -2.43
N TYR A 92 -5.18 10.80 -2.97
CA TYR A 92 -6.42 10.64 -2.20
C TYR A 92 -7.62 10.44 -3.13
N ASN A 93 -8.68 9.86 -2.59
CA ASN A 93 -10.00 9.88 -3.20
C ASN A 93 -10.83 10.96 -2.50
N VAL A 94 -11.33 11.93 -3.25
CA VAL A 94 -12.08 13.08 -2.72
C VAL A 94 -13.32 12.64 -1.96
N THR A 95 -14.06 11.63 -2.43
CA THR A 95 -15.27 11.16 -1.73
C THR A 95 -14.96 10.46 -0.41
N GLU A 96 -13.79 9.83 -0.33
CA GLU A 96 -13.33 9.11 0.88
C GLU A 96 -12.58 10.03 1.85
N ARG A 97 -12.12 11.20 1.41
CA ARG A 97 -11.59 12.26 2.28
C ARG A 97 -12.73 13.05 2.91
N ASN A 98 -13.53 12.34 3.71
CA ASN A 98 -14.75 12.86 4.31
C ASN A 98 -14.90 12.37 5.75
N GLN A 99 -14.80 13.29 6.71
CA GLN A 99 -14.94 13.05 8.14
C GLN A 99 -16.38 12.79 8.60
N ASN A 100 -17.38 13.17 7.80
CA ASN A 100 -18.81 13.16 8.18
C ASN A 100 -19.05 13.99 9.49
N PRO A 101 -20.02 13.72 10.40
CA PRO A 101 -20.29 14.56 11.59
C PRO A 101 -19.23 14.52 12.70
N ILE A 102 -18.00 14.11 12.41
CA ILE A 102 -17.00 13.88 13.45
C ILE A 102 -16.02 15.04 13.43
N GLY A 103 -15.78 15.67 14.58
CA GLY A 103 -14.85 16.79 14.75
C GLY A 103 -13.37 16.40 14.68
N ASN A 104 -12.98 15.44 13.84
CA ASN A 104 -11.59 14.99 13.69
C ASN A 104 -10.84 15.70 12.54
N CYS A 105 -11.33 16.83 12.04
CA CYS A 105 -10.66 17.58 10.94
C CYS A 105 -9.19 17.90 11.23
N TRP A 106 -8.81 18.06 12.49
CA TRP A 106 -7.42 18.23 12.92
C TRP A 106 -6.52 17.03 12.56
N VAL A 107 -7.04 15.81 12.60
CA VAL A 107 -6.35 14.58 12.21
C VAL A 107 -6.12 14.57 10.71
N TRP A 108 -7.16 14.88 9.93
CA TRP A 108 -7.08 14.94 8.46
C TRP A 108 -6.14 16.04 7.96
N ALA A 109 -6.21 17.21 8.58
CA ALA A 109 -5.38 18.35 8.23
C ALA A 109 -3.89 18.03 8.48
N SER A 110 -3.58 17.50 9.67
CA SER A 110 -2.22 17.11 10.07
C SER A 110 -1.70 15.94 9.23
N THR A 111 -2.53 14.94 8.98
CA THR A 111 -2.18 13.80 8.11
C THR A 111 -1.84 14.26 6.70
N GLY A 112 -2.56 15.25 6.16
CA GLY A 112 -2.21 15.83 4.85
C GLY A 112 -0.85 16.53 4.85
N VAL A 113 -0.40 17.10 5.98
CA VAL A 113 0.95 17.64 6.11
C VAL A 113 1.99 16.52 6.14
N LEU A 114 1.72 15.45 6.90
CA LEU A 114 2.57 14.26 7.01
C LEU A 114 2.71 13.51 5.68
N GLU A 115 1.64 13.40 4.89
CA GLU A 115 1.62 12.79 3.54
C GLU A 115 2.51 13.57 2.56
N VAL A 116 2.47 14.90 2.59
CA VAL A 116 3.39 15.73 1.78
C VAL A 116 4.84 15.50 2.18
N ALA A 117 5.12 15.42 3.49
CA ALA A 117 6.45 15.15 3.98
C ALA A 117 6.96 13.74 3.62
N LEU A 118 6.09 12.73 3.64
CA LEU A 118 6.41 11.36 3.21
C LEU A 118 6.77 11.33 1.73
N SER A 119 5.99 12.03 0.90
CA SER A 119 6.23 12.16 -0.54
C SER A 119 7.56 12.85 -0.83
N GLU A 120 7.85 13.96 -0.15
CA GLU A 120 9.10 14.71 -0.33
C GLU A 120 10.34 13.93 0.15
N GLN A 121 10.24 13.20 1.28
CA GLN A 121 11.39 12.52 1.89
C GLN A 121 11.66 11.13 1.30
N GLN A 122 10.60 10.39 0.93
CA GLN A 122 10.67 8.98 0.58
C GLN A 122 10.15 8.68 -0.83
N SER A 123 9.66 9.68 -1.57
CA SER A 123 8.98 9.50 -2.87
C SER A 123 7.76 8.56 -2.80
N ILE A 124 7.11 8.50 -1.63
CA ILE A 124 5.92 7.66 -1.39
C ILE A 124 4.69 8.54 -1.24
N LYS A 125 3.64 8.20 -1.98
CA LYS A 125 2.37 8.94 -2.00
C LYS A 125 1.23 8.18 -1.33
N ASP A 126 1.55 7.17 -0.54
CA ASP A 126 0.55 6.33 0.09
C ASP A 126 -0.31 7.16 1.05
N ARG A 127 -1.61 6.89 1.02
CA ARG A 127 -2.57 7.48 1.94
C ARG A 127 -2.29 7.00 3.35
N LEU A 128 -2.26 7.89 4.32
CA LEU A 128 -2.02 7.54 5.71
C LEU A 128 -3.32 7.38 6.49
N SER A 129 -3.31 6.46 7.44
CA SER A 129 -4.49 6.01 8.18
C SER A 129 -4.94 7.05 9.22
N ILE A 130 -6.10 7.65 8.97
CA ILE A 130 -6.84 8.44 9.97
C ILE A 130 -7.35 7.52 11.08
N GLN A 131 -7.87 6.35 10.71
CA GLN A 131 -8.44 5.37 11.64
C GLN A 131 -7.43 4.89 12.69
N TYR A 132 -6.15 4.75 12.31
CA TYR A 132 -5.11 4.36 13.24
C TYR A 132 -4.96 5.36 14.39
N LEU A 133 -4.98 6.66 14.08
CA LEU A 133 -4.96 7.68 15.13
C LEU A 133 -6.28 7.66 15.91
N ASP A 134 -7.43 7.71 15.24
CA ASP A 134 -8.74 7.78 15.91
C ASP A 134 -8.97 6.63 16.89
N SER A 135 -8.59 5.41 16.52
CA SER A 135 -8.73 4.22 17.37
C SER A 135 -7.76 4.17 18.54
N ASN A 136 -6.58 4.79 18.42
CA ASN A 136 -5.53 4.73 19.44
C ASN A 136 -5.50 5.95 20.37
N TYR A 137 -5.89 7.12 19.87
CA TYR A 137 -5.83 8.37 20.61
C TYR A 137 -6.82 8.35 21.79
N ASN A 138 -6.31 8.53 23.00
CA ASN A 138 -7.06 8.43 24.26
C ASN A 138 -7.89 7.13 24.37
N GLY A 139 -7.39 6.02 23.81
CA GLY A 139 -8.09 4.73 23.80
C GLY A 139 -9.29 4.66 22.86
N GLY A 140 -9.42 5.61 21.94
CA GLY A 140 -10.42 5.64 20.87
C GLY A 140 -11.86 5.80 21.37
N SER A 141 -12.08 6.29 22.58
CA SER A 141 -13.43 6.50 23.11
C SER A 141 -13.50 7.51 24.25
N GLY A 142 -14.72 7.98 24.54
CA GLY A 142 -15.00 8.91 25.63
C GLY A 142 -14.87 10.38 25.23
N PRO A 143 -14.99 11.33 26.16
CA PRO A 143 -15.15 12.75 25.86
C PRO A 143 -13.90 13.45 25.30
N ASN A 144 -12.79 12.73 25.16
CA ASN A 144 -11.53 13.25 24.63
C ASN A 144 -10.99 12.37 23.48
N TRP A 145 -11.82 11.52 22.88
CA TRP A 145 -11.40 10.77 21.69
C TRP A 145 -11.20 11.73 20.51
N ALA A 146 -10.54 11.27 19.44
CA ALA A 146 -10.12 12.13 18.35
C ALA A 146 -11.26 12.90 17.65
N GLY A 147 -12.49 12.36 17.73
CA GLY A 147 -13.69 12.99 17.17
C GLY A 147 -14.21 14.23 17.91
N GLU A 148 -13.69 14.57 19.09
CA GLU A 148 -14.09 15.77 19.85
C GLU A 148 -13.16 16.98 19.58
N GLY A 149 -12.19 16.82 18.69
CA GLY A 149 -11.24 17.84 18.29
C GLY A 149 -9.84 17.72 18.92
N GLY A 150 -8.90 18.48 18.36
CA GLY A 150 -7.50 18.49 18.75
C GLY A 150 -6.67 19.47 17.92
N THR A 151 -5.36 19.45 18.12
CA THR A 151 -4.38 20.37 17.49
C THR A 151 -3.30 19.62 16.72
N LEU A 152 -2.47 20.35 15.97
CA LEU A 152 -1.24 19.76 15.42
C LEU A 152 -0.33 19.25 16.56
N GLY A 153 -0.25 19.96 17.69
CA GLY A 153 0.47 19.53 18.89
C GLY A 153 0.00 18.16 19.42
N ASP A 154 -1.32 17.94 19.49
CA ASP A 154 -1.90 16.62 19.87
C ASP A 154 -1.45 15.52 18.89
N PHE A 155 -1.42 15.83 17.58
CA PHE A 155 -1.03 14.90 16.52
C PHE A 155 0.46 14.54 16.60
N VAL A 156 1.31 15.56 16.78
CA VAL A 156 2.75 15.42 16.99
C VAL A 156 3.02 14.63 18.26
N GLY A 157 2.28 14.89 19.35
CA GLY A 157 2.38 14.14 20.59
C GLY A 157 2.09 12.65 20.38
N PHE A 158 1.01 12.34 19.67
CA PHE A 158 0.65 10.97 19.30
C PHE A 158 1.77 10.26 18.51
N TYR A 159 2.24 10.85 17.41
CA TYR A 159 3.27 10.21 16.59
C TYR A 159 4.67 10.24 17.22
N SER A 160 4.92 11.15 18.16
CA SER A 160 6.12 11.12 19.01
C SER A 160 6.15 9.89 19.91
N GLU A 161 4.99 9.37 20.31
CA GLU A 161 4.87 8.12 21.08
C GLU A 161 4.80 6.90 20.16
N LYS A 162 3.91 6.90 19.15
CA LYS A 162 3.65 5.73 18.29
C LYS A 162 4.77 5.42 17.31
N LYS A 163 5.48 6.44 16.83
CA LYS A 163 6.66 6.32 15.94
C LYS A 163 6.44 5.55 14.62
N ILE A 164 5.19 5.31 14.23
CA ILE A 164 4.85 4.65 12.95
C ILE A 164 3.66 5.36 12.31
N ALA A 165 3.71 5.58 11.00
CA ALA A 165 2.55 5.94 10.19
C ALA A 165 2.05 4.71 9.42
N VAL A 166 0.76 4.44 9.51
CA VAL A 166 0.14 3.24 8.92
C VAL A 166 -0.50 3.60 7.59
N PRO A 167 -0.21 2.91 6.47
CA PRO A 167 -0.88 3.16 5.21
C PRO A 167 -2.34 2.69 5.27
N TRP A 168 -3.20 3.42 4.58
CA TRP A 168 -4.64 3.20 4.52
C TRP A 168 -4.98 1.84 3.89
N SER A 169 -4.11 1.29 3.06
CA SER A 169 -4.26 -0.04 2.44
C SER A 169 -4.19 -1.20 3.43
N ASN A 170 -3.69 -0.98 4.65
CA ASN A 170 -3.67 -2.02 5.67
C ASN A 170 -5.08 -2.41 6.10
N THR A 171 -5.23 -3.68 6.51
CA THR A 171 -6.52 -4.19 7.01
C THR A 171 -7.03 -3.32 8.15
N ASN A 172 -8.28 -2.86 8.04
CA ASN A 172 -8.97 -1.97 8.97
C ASN A 172 -8.33 -0.60 9.22
N ALA A 173 -7.29 -0.21 8.46
CA ALA A 173 -6.65 1.09 8.57
C ALA A 173 -7.40 2.20 7.80
N SER A 174 -8.41 1.83 7.01
CA SER A 174 -9.25 2.80 6.34
C SER A 174 -10.16 3.55 7.30
N PHE A 175 -10.41 4.83 7.01
CA PHE A 175 -11.35 5.64 7.80
C PHE A 175 -12.76 5.03 7.74
N GLN A 176 -13.23 4.59 8.90
CA GLN A 176 -14.56 3.98 9.10
C GLN A 176 -15.37 4.73 10.17
N ASP A 177 -14.73 5.70 10.83
CA ASP A 177 -15.40 6.70 11.63
C ASP A 177 -16.22 7.66 10.77
N GLY A 178 -17.02 8.53 11.40
CA GLY A 178 -18.01 9.33 10.66
C GLY A 178 -19.39 8.68 10.55
N THR A 179 -19.63 7.60 11.28
CA THR A 179 -20.93 6.91 11.30
C THR A 179 -21.78 7.35 12.49
N ALA A 180 -23.10 7.13 12.40
CA ALA A 180 -24.02 7.31 13.53
C ALA A 180 -23.62 6.46 14.76
N TYR A 181 -22.88 5.36 14.56
CA TYR A 181 -22.32 4.58 15.67
C TYR A 181 -21.29 5.40 16.44
N SER A 182 -20.32 5.99 15.73
CA SER A 182 -19.19 6.72 16.33
C SER A 182 -19.67 7.99 17.02
N GLU A 183 -20.58 8.73 16.38
CA GLU A 183 -21.21 9.94 16.93
C GLU A 183 -21.97 9.64 18.22
N ALA A 184 -22.89 8.66 18.20
CA ALA A 184 -23.75 8.35 19.35
C ALA A 184 -22.99 7.77 20.56
N ARG A 185 -21.77 7.27 20.36
CA ARG A 185 -20.97 6.59 21.40
C ARG A 185 -19.69 7.32 21.75
N MET A 186 -19.36 8.41 21.06
CA MET A 186 -18.10 9.15 21.19
C MET A 186 -16.91 8.19 21.12
N LYS A 187 -16.86 7.39 20.05
CA LYS A 187 -15.96 6.24 19.97
C LYS A 187 -15.63 5.85 18.54
N ALA A 188 -14.38 5.43 18.32
CA ALA A 188 -13.93 4.83 17.08
C ALA A 188 -14.70 3.53 16.75
N ALA A 189 -15.12 3.37 15.50
CA ALA A 189 -15.84 2.22 14.98
C ALA A 189 -14.96 0.95 14.96
N VAL A 190 -13.66 1.13 14.78
CA VAL A 190 -12.66 0.06 14.75
C VAL A 190 -11.85 0.10 16.05
N ALA A 191 -11.64 -1.06 16.68
CA ALA A 191 -10.75 -1.13 17.83
C ALA A 191 -9.28 -1.06 17.39
N ALA A 192 -8.43 -0.40 18.18
CA ALA A 192 -7.00 -0.26 17.85
C ALA A 192 -6.28 -1.60 17.60
N ALA A 193 -6.68 -2.65 18.32
CA ALA A 193 -6.09 -3.99 18.20
C ALA A 193 -6.44 -4.70 16.88
N ASP A 194 -7.49 -4.24 16.19
CA ASP A 194 -7.96 -4.85 14.93
C ASP A 194 -7.31 -4.19 13.70
N ILE A 195 -6.50 -3.14 13.89
CA ILE A 195 -5.83 -2.43 12.81
C ILE A 195 -4.48 -3.07 12.53
N GLN A 196 -4.28 -3.51 11.28
CA GLN A 196 -2.98 -3.99 10.82
C GLN A 196 -2.00 -2.83 10.74
N THR A 197 -0.85 -2.98 11.41
CA THR A 197 0.20 -1.94 11.52
C THR A 197 1.44 -2.25 10.68
N VAL A 198 1.44 -3.32 9.90
CA VAL A 198 2.53 -3.70 9.00
C VAL A 198 1.95 -3.97 7.61
N PRO A 199 2.48 -3.37 6.52
CA PRO A 199 3.60 -2.43 6.50
C PRO A 199 3.30 -1.10 7.22
N ASN A 200 4.34 -0.36 7.59
CA ASN A 200 4.25 1.01 8.11
C ASN A 200 5.48 1.83 7.68
N TYR A 201 5.38 3.15 7.83
CA TYR A 201 6.51 4.08 7.67
C TYR A 201 7.00 4.50 9.06
N PRO A 202 8.22 4.11 9.46
CA PRO A 202 8.77 4.53 10.74
C PRO A 202 8.97 6.04 10.77
N ILE A 203 8.65 6.66 11.90
CA ILE A 203 8.92 8.07 12.21
C ILE A 203 10.00 8.09 13.27
N THR A 204 11.17 8.62 12.94
CA THR A 204 12.29 8.74 13.89
C THR A 204 12.08 9.93 14.83
N SER A 205 11.68 11.07 14.25
CA SER A 205 11.31 12.28 14.99
C SER A 205 10.14 12.99 14.33
N ILE A 206 9.31 13.64 15.12
CA ILE A 206 8.28 14.57 14.69
C ILE A 206 8.20 15.70 15.71
N THR A 207 8.02 16.93 15.24
CA THR A 207 7.95 18.13 16.08
C THR A 207 6.91 19.10 15.50
N GLU A 208 6.17 19.78 16.38
CA GLU A 208 5.27 20.87 16.01
C GLU A 208 6.11 22.11 15.71
N GLN A 209 5.74 22.85 14.66
CA GLN A 209 6.44 24.06 14.25
C GLN A 209 5.45 25.15 13.87
N ARG A 210 5.44 26.26 14.61
CA ARG A 210 4.61 27.43 14.31
C ARG A 210 5.20 28.24 13.15
N ILE A 211 4.35 28.68 12.23
CA ILE A 211 4.72 29.70 11.24
C ILE A 211 4.47 31.09 11.82
N PRO A 212 5.50 31.97 11.91
CA PRO A 212 5.32 33.31 12.45
C PRO A 212 4.37 34.14 11.56
N THR A 213 3.20 34.47 12.09
CA THR A 213 2.15 35.21 11.36
C THR A 213 1.59 36.36 12.20
N ALA A 214 1.36 36.12 13.49
CA ALA A 214 1.01 37.18 14.43
C ALA A 214 2.23 38.05 14.80
N GLY A 215 2.02 39.35 14.95
CA GLY A 215 3.01 40.33 15.40
C GLY A 215 4.07 40.74 14.37
N VAL A 216 4.12 40.10 13.19
CA VAL A 216 5.13 40.36 12.15
C VAL A 216 4.65 41.26 11.00
N GLY A 217 3.34 41.51 10.93
CA GLY A 217 2.67 42.25 9.86
C GLY A 217 2.35 41.39 8.64
N ASP A 218 1.27 41.73 7.93
CA ASP A 218 0.65 40.85 6.91
C ASP A 218 1.60 40.45 5.79
N SER A 219 2.45 41.37 5.31
CA SER A 219 3.42 41.06 4.26
C SER A 219 4.46 40.03 4.71
N ALA A 220 4.92 40.09 5.96
CA ALA A 220 5.86 39.12 6.50
C ALA A 220 5.17 37.79 6.82
N ALA A 221 3.93 37.81 7.32
CA ALA A 221 3.12 36.62 7.54
C ALA A 221 2.91 35.83 6.23
N ILE A 222 2.50 36.52 5.16
CA ILE A 222 2.37 35.93 3.82
C ILE A 222 3.71 35.35 3.36
N ALA A 223 4.81 36.09 3.50
CA ALA A 223 6.13 35.61 3.10
C ALA A 223 6.57 34.36 3.86
N ASN A 224 6.29 34.26 5.16
CA ASN A 224 6.62 33.10 6.00
C ASN A 224 5.82 31.85 5.59
N ILE A 225 4.51 32.00 5.31
CA ILE A 225 3.66 30.91 4.83
C ILE A 225 4.13 30.44 3.45
N LYS A 226 4.32 31.38 2.50
CA LYS A 226 4.84 31.08 1.15
C LYS A 226 6.17 30.34 1.22
N GLY A 227 7.11 30.86 2.01
CA GLY A 227 8.44 30.26 2.15
C GLY A 227 8.40 28.80 2.62
N THR A 228 7.38 28.43 3.41
CA THR A 228 7.15 27.04 3.83
C THR A 228 6.61 26.18 2.68
N LEU A 229 5.62 26.66 1.93
CA LEU A 229 5.07 25.95 0.74
C LEU A 229 6.11 25.78 -0.37
N ASP A 230 6.89 26.82 -0.63
CA ASP A 230 8.00 26.80 -1.60
C ASP A 230 9.14 25.89 -1.11
N SER A 231 9.12 25.54 0.18
CA SER A 231 10.01 24.54 0.76
C SER A 231 9.57 23.08 0.56
N GLY A 232 8.48 22.86 -0.17
CA GLY A 232 7.91 21.52 -0.39
C GLY A 232 7.13 21.01 0.83
N LYS A 233 6.80 21.88 1.79
CA LYS A 233 6.04 21.53 2.98
C LYS A 233 4.63 22.10 2.92
N ALA A 234 3.63 21.28 3.17
CA ALA A 234 2.28 21.75 3.45
C ALA A 234 2.18 22.35 4.87
N LEU A 235 1.06 23.03 5.12
CA LEU A 235 0.76 23.60 6.43
C LEU A 235 -0.55 23.09 6.98
N TYR A 236 -0.61 23.01 8.30
CA TYR A 236 -1.85 22.94 9.06
C TYR A 236 -2.35 24.37 9.27
N LEU A 237 -3.61 24.63 8.89
CA LEU A 237 -4.32 25.86 9.24
C LEU A 237 -5.49 25.50 10.16
N GLY A 238 -5.39 25.92 11.43
CA GLY A 238 -6.54 26.00 12.32
C GLY A 238 -7.21 27.36 12.16
N PHE A 239 -8.54 27.41 12.10
CA PHE A 239 -9.28 28.68 12.14
C PHE A 239 -10.55 28.60 12.97
N VAL A 240 -10.88 29.73 13.60
CA VAL A 240 -12.02 29.85 14.51
C VAL A 240 -13.18 30.56 13.83
N MET A 241 -14.36 29.98 13.95
CA MET A 241 -15.64 30.59 13.62
C MET A 241 -16.29 31.04 14.93
N PRO A 242 -16.25 32.35 15.27
CA PRO A 242 -16.49 32.79 16.65
C PRO A 242 -17.91 32.59 17.17
N ASN A 243 -18.91 32.40 16.32
CA ASN A 243 -20.32 32.31 16.69
C ASN A 243 -21.14 31.63 15.58
N ALA A 244 -22.44 31.47 15.84
CA ALA A 244 -23.37 30.84 14.91
C ALA A 244 -23.34 31.45 13.49
N ASP A 245 -23.23 32.78 13.37
CA ASP A 245 -23.21 33.45 12.05
C ASP A 245 -21.98 33.05 11.24
N ALA A 246 -20.82 32.92 11.90
CA ALA A 246 -19.59 32.48 11.26
C ALA A 246 -19.67 31.02 10.81
N VAL A 247 -20.22 30.15 11.65
CA VAL A 247 -20.45 28.73 11.34
C VAL A 247 -21.39 28.58 10.14
N VAL A 248 -22.54 29.24 10.18
CA VAL A 248 -23.52 29.25 9.08
C VAL A 248 -22.90 29.80 7.79
N SER A 249 -22.10 30.87 7.89
CA SER A 249 -21.42 31.46 6.74
C SER A 249 -20.44 30.48 6.08
N PHE A 250 -19.63 29.77 6.86
CA PHE A 250 -18.69 28.78 6.31
C PHE A 250 -19.43 27.56 5.75
N SER A 251 -20.44 27.04 6.45
CA SER A 251 -21.27 25.94 5.96
C SER A 251 -21.92 26.29 4.62
N ASN A 252 -22.50 27.50 4.49
CA ASN A 252 -23.08 27.96 3.24
C ASN A 252 -22.03 28.10 2.13
N PHE A 253 -20.84 28.62 2.46
CA PHE A 253 -19.72 28.69 1.53
C PHE A 253 -19.30 27.30 1.03
N TRP A 254 -19.16 26.33 1.94
CA TRP A 254 -18.71 25.00 1.58
C TRP A 254 -19.74 24.26 0.73
N TYR A 255 -20.99 24.21 1.18
CA TYR A 255 -22.03 23.37 0.57
C TYR A 255 -22.66 23.97 -0.69
N TYR A 256 -22.68 25.29 -0.86
CA TYR A 256 -23.40 25.95 -1.97
C TYR A 256 -22.51 26.68 -2.98
N GLN A 257 -21.19 26.80 -2.73
CA GLN A 257 -20.27 27.46 -3.68
C GLN A 257 -19.25 26.49 -4.26
N GLY A 258 -18.73 26.78 -5.45
CA GLY A 258 -17.75 25.95 -6.14
C GLY A 258 -16.34 26.03 -5.57
N GLU A 259 -15.46 25.19 -6.11
CA GLU A 259 -14.03 25.15 -5.76
C GLU A 259 -13.29 26.47 -6.01
N ASP A 260 -13.76 27.26 -6.99
CA ASP A 260 -13.21 28.55 -7.36
C ASP A 260 -13.58 29.69 -6.39
N ALA A 261 -14.54 29.44 -5.49
CA ALA A 261 -14.96 30.41 -4.49
C ALA A 261 -13.89 30.64 -3.41
N VAL A 262 -13.81 31.90 -2.95
CA VAL A 262 -12.83 32.34 -1.96
C VAL A 262 -13.50 32.56 -0.60
N TRP A 263 -13.11 31.76 0.39
CA TRP A 263 -13.50 31.97 1.77
C TRP A 263 -12.82 33.21 2.35
N ASN A 264 -13.60 34.10 2.96
CA ASN A 264 -13.11 35.32 3.57
C ASN A 264 -13.51 35.37 5.06
N PRO A 265 -12.58 35.11 6.00
CA PRO A 265 -12.87 35.16 7.43
C PRO A 265 -12.96 36.59 7.99
N SER A 266 -12.45 37.61 7.27
CA SER A 266 -12.32 38.98 7.78
C SER A 266 -13.58 39.61 8.40
N PRO A 267 -14.82 39.36 7.89
CA PRO A 267 -16.03 39.92 8.50
C PRO A 267 -16.28 39.49 9.96
N PHE A 268 -15.64 38.39 10.38
CA PHE A 268 -15.77 37.84 11.73
C PHE A 268 -14.63 38.29 12.68
N ALA A 269 -13.66 39.05 12.18
CA ALA A 269 -12.60 39.63 13.01
C ALA A 269 -13.16 40.58 14.07
N GLY A 270 -12.65 40.43 15.30
CA GLY A 270 -13.09 41.22 16.45
C GLY A 270 -14.48 40.84 16.99
N LYS A 271 -15.18 39.87 16.41
CA LYS A 271 -16.44 39.36 16.96
C LYS A 271 -16.16 38.53 18.22
N PRO A 272 -16.93 38.70 19.31
CA PRO A 272 -16.74 37.90 20.52
C PRO A 272 -16.88 36.40 20.22
N TYR A 273 -16.03 35.59 20.83
CA TYR A 273 -16.17 34.13 20.79
C TYR A 273 -17.33 33.72 21.70
N ASP A 274 -18.28 32.98 21.13
CA ASP A 274 -19.41 32.36 21.83
C ASP A 274 -19.11 30.86 21.98
N PRO A 275 -18.80 30.36 23.19
CA PRO A 275 -18.47 28.95 23.40
C PRO A 275 -19.65 27.99 23.17
N SER A 276 -20.89 28.48 23.08
CA SER A 276 -22.06 27.64 22.84
C SER A 276 -22.39 27.45 21.35
N HIS A 277 -21.90 28.34 20.49
CA HIS A 277 -22.22 28.31 19.06
C HIS A 277 -21.01 28.55 18.14
N GLY A 278 -19.86 28.86 18.71
CA GLY A 278 -18.60 28.96 18.01
C GLY A 278 -18.02 27.57 17.75
N ALA A 279 -17.16 27.51 16.75
CA ALA A 279 -16.51 26.29 16.33
C ALA A 279 -15.08 26.56 15.86
N SER A 280 -14.29 25.51 15.79
CA SER A 280 -12.96 25.52 15.18
C SER A 280 -12.92 24.51 14.04
N HIS A 281 -12.13 24.80 13.01
CA HIS A 281 -11.92 23.89 11.89
C HIS A 281 -10.45 23.88 11.48
N ALA A 282 -10.00 22.75 10.94
CA ALA A 282 -8.62 22.56 10.52
C ALA A 282 -8.57 22.05 9.08
N VAL A 283 -7.63 22.57 8.30
CA VAL A 283 -7.44 22.21 6.87
C VAL A 283 -5.96 22.14 6.53
N THR A 284 -5.62 21.36 5.49
CA THR A 284 -4.26 21.33 4.96
C THR A 284 -4.09 22.42 3.91
N ILE A 285 -3.14 23.33 4.09
CA ILE A 285 -2.76 24.30 3.05
C ILE A 285 -1.71 23.67 2.16
N VAL A 286 -2.07 23.50 0.90
CA VAL A 286 -1.27 22.80 -0.12
C VAL A 286 -0.68 23.74 -1.16
N GLY A 287 -1.01 25.04 -1.13
CA GLY A 287 -0.52 25.95 -2.14
C GLY A 287 -1.04 27.37 -2.04
N TYR A 288 -0.73 28.15 -3.06
CA TYR A 288 -1.20 29.53 -3.23
C TYR A 288 -1.23 29.93 -4.69
N ASN A 289 -1.99 30.98 -5.00
CA ASN A 289 -1.90 31.69 -6.27
C ASN A 289 -1.97 33.20 -6.06
N MET A 290 -1.05 33.91 -6.69
CA MET A 290 -0.88 35.36 -6.63
C MET A 290 -0.72 35.99 -8.01
N THR A 291 -1.06 35.25 -9.07
CA THR A 291 -0.94 35.74 -10.46
C THR A 291 -1.85 36.94 -10.70
N ASP A 292 -3.05 36.96 -10.09
CA ASP A 292 -3.88 38.16 -9.96
C ASP A 292 -3.59 38.87 -8.62
N PRO A 293 -2.95 40.06 -8.64
CA PRO A 293 -2.61 40.80 -7.42
C PRO A 293 -3.84 41.28 -6.64
N ASN A 294 -5.03 41.34 -7.25
CA ASN A 294 -6.27 41.76 -6.59
C ASN A 294 -7.05 40.58 -5.99
N ASN A 295 -6.69 39.35 -6.36
CA ASN A 295 -7.40 38.14 -5.95
C ASN A 295 -6.41 37.02 -5.57
N ARG A 296 -5.51 37.33 -4.63
CA ARG A 296 -4.53 36.38 -4.12
C ARG A 296 -5.19 35.44 -3.10
N TYR A 297 -4.86 34.16 -3.17
CA TYR A 297 -5.44 33.15 -2.29
C TYR A 297 -4.47 32.02 -1.92
N TRP A 298 -4.76 31.39 -0.78
CA TRP A 298 -4.23 30.08 -0.39
C TRP A 298 -5.12 28.97 -0.93
N ILE A 299 -4.53 27.82 -1.24
CA ILE A 299 -5.24 26.61 -1.66
C ILE A 299 -5.32 25.68 -0.46
N ALA A 300 -6.54 25.40 0.00
CA ALA A 300 -6.81 24.57 1.17
C ALA A 300 -7.51 23.27 0.76
N LEU A 301 -6.94 22.13 1.16
CA LEU A 301 -7.53 20.81 1.04
C LEU A 301 -8.36 20.51 2.30
N ASN A 302 -9.67 20.33 2.14
CA ASN A 302 -10.60 20.08 3.23
C ASN A 302 -10.80 18.56 3.46
N SER A 303 -11.54 18.19 4.51
CA SER A 303 -11.88 16.82 4.87
C SER A 303 -13.39 16.56 4.87
N MET A 304 -14.14 17.28 4.04
CA MET A 304 -15.61 17.22 3.97
C MET A 304 -16.10 16.72 2.59
N GLY A 305 -15.31 15.89 1.92
CA GLY A 305 -15.63 15.32 0.62
C GLY A 305 -15.67 16.33 -0.53
N ALA A 306 -16.48 16.03 -1.56
CA ALA A 306 -16.64 16.84 -2.76
C ALA A 306 -17.66 17.99 -2.64
N GLY A 307 -18.12 18.32 -1.42
CA GLY A 307 -19.26 19.20 -1.18
C GLY A 307 -20.63 18.53 -1.41
N ALA A 308 -21.74 19.24 -1.12
CA ALA A 308 -23.09 18.67 -1.12
C ALA A 308 -23.56 18.12 -2.49
N SER A 309 -22.99 18.61 -3.58
CA SER A 309 -23.39 18.26 -4.96
C SER A 309 -22.21 17.88 -5.86
N GLY A 310 -21.04 17.57 -5.31
CA GLY A 310 -19.82 17.35 -6.10
C GLY A 310 -19.26 18.64 -6.74
N ASN A 311 -19.61 19.80 -6.19
CA ASN A 311 -19.20 21.12 -6.62
C ASN A 311 -17.72 21.45 -6.31
N ARG A 312 -17.03 20.57 -5.58
CA ARG A 312 -15.61 20.67 -5.25
C ARG A 312 -14.90 19.38 -5.69
N PRO A 313 -14.61 19.23 -6.99
CA PRO A 313 -14.08 17.98 -7.55
C PRO A 313 -12.75 17.55 -6.92
N ASP A 314 -11.93 18.48 -6.43
CA ASP A 314 -10.68 18.15 -5.73
C ASP A 314 -10.82 18.26 -4.20
N GLY A 315 -12.03 18.48 -3.68
CA GLY A 315 -12.25 18.69 -2.23
C GLY A 315 -11.51 19.91 -1.68
N THR A 316 -11.07 20.82 -2.54
CA THR A 316 -10.35 22.03 -2.15
C THR A 316 -11.26 23.25 -2.09
N PHE A 317 -10.72 24.32 -1.50
CA PHE A 317 -11.27 25.66 -1.59
C PHE A 317 -10.17 26.71 -1.49
N ARG A 318 -10.49 27.94 -1.86
CA ARG A 318 -9.57 29.07 -1.78
C ARG A 318 -9.80 29.85 -0.50
N ILE A 319 -8.75 30.29 0.16
CA ILE A 319 -8.81 31.18 1.31
C ILE A 319 -8.21 32.52 0.91
N LYS A 320 -8.90 33.62 1.20
CA LYS A 320 -8.38 34.97 0.93
C LYS A 320 -7.01 35.13 1.58
N MET A 321 -6.01 35.52 0.80
CA MET A 321 -4.64 35.72 1.32
C MET A 321 -4.52 37.03 2.09
N ASP A 322 -5.14 38.09 1.57
CA ASP A 322 -5.13 39.42 2.16
C ASP A 322 -6.15 39.53 3.30
N ILE A 323 -5.79 39.00 4.46
CA ILE A 323 -6.53 39.06 5.73
C ILE A 323 -5.67 39.72 6.81
N ASP A 324 -6.31 40.13 7.91
CA ASP A 324 -5.57 40.56 9.12
C ASP A 324 -5.04 39.33 9.85
N TYR A 325 -3.72 39.10 9.77
CA TYR A 325 -3.07 37.96 10.42
C TYR A 325 -2.94 38.12 11.95
N ASN A 326 -3.31 39.28 12.49
CA ASN A 326 -3.46 39.53 13.92
C ASN A 326 -4.93 39.50 14.37
N ALA A 327 -5.86 39.10 13.50
CA ALA A 327 -7.26 39.08 13.84
C ALA A 327 -7.52 38.13 15.02
N ILE A 328 -8.26 38.64 16.00
CA ILE A 328 -8.64 37.92 17.22
C ILE A 328 -10.14 38.01 17.46
N CYS A 329 -10.67 37.02 18.16
CA CYS A 329 -12.01 37.00 18.71
C CYS A 329 -11.92 37.29 20.23
N PRO A 330 -12.52 38.39 20.73
CA PRO A 330 -12.52 38.69 22.15
C PRO A 330 -13.27 37.62 22.96
N TYR A 331 -12.67 37.17 24.06
CA TYR A 331 -13.30 36.32 25.07
C TYR A 331 -12.64 36.59 26.44
N VAL A 332 -12.87 35.76 27.46
CA VAL A 332 -12.14 35.88 28.74
C VAL A 332 -10.63 35.65 28.59
N PHE A 333 -10.20 35.15 27.43
CA PHE A 333 -8.84 35.16 26.90
C PHE A 333 -8.86 35.58 25.42
N THR A 334 -7.69 35.83 24.83
CA THR A 334 -7.59 36.18 23.40
C THR A 334 -7.61 34.93 22.55
N VAL A 335 -8.55 34.83 21.61
CA VAL A 335 -8.65 33.73 20.66
C VAL A 335 -8.13 34.20 19.29
N PRO A 336 -7.01 33.67 18.78
CA PRO A 336 -6.57 33.97 17.42
C PRO A 336 -7.57 33.40 16.41
N MET A 337 -7.86 34.15 15.34
CA MET A 337 -8.75 33.66 14.29
C MET A 337 -8.12 32.56 13.45
N THR A 338 -6.79 32.58 13.30
CA THR A 338 -6.05 31.58 12.53
C THR A 338 -4.77 31.19 13.27
N THR A 339 -4.44 29.90 13.27
CA THR A 339 -3.16 29.34 13.69
C THR A 339 -2.50 28.66 12.50
N TRP A 340 -1.22 28.98 12.26
CA TRP A 340 -0.48 28.50 11.09
C TRP A 340 0.72 27.68 11.53
N GLU A 341 0.75 26.41 11.13
CA GLU A 341 1.71 25.45 11.67
C GLU A 341 2.16 24.46 10.59
N THR A 342 3.25 23.76 10.84
CA THR A 342 3.74 22.63 10.05
C THR A 342 4.44 21.65 10.99
N GLU A 343 4.85 20.51 10.48
CA GLU A 343 5.62 19.53 11.25
C GLU A 343 7.07 19.43 10.75
N GLY A 344 7.97 19.23 11.71
CA GLY A 344 9.33 18.79 11.49
C GLY A 344 9.42 17.29 11.69
N VAL A 345 9.04 16.51 10.66
CA VAL A 345 9.09 15.06 10.66
C VAL A 345 10.36 14.53 9.96
N THR A 346 10.88 13.41 10.44
CA THR A 346 11.92 12.62 9.78
C THR A 346 11.47 11.17 9.76
N PHE A 347 11.25 10.63 8.57
CA PHE A 347 10.96 9.21 8.40
C PHE A 347 12.24 8.38 8.57
N GLY A 348 12.10 7.22 9.18
CA GLY A 348 13.16 6.21 9.26
C GLY A 348 13.25 5.40 7.98
N GLU A 349 14.22 4.50 7.94
CA GLU A 349 14.28 3.48 6.88
C GLU A 349 12.98 2.67 6.91
N ILE A 350 12.30 2.63 5.78
CA ILE A 350 11.11 1.82 5.61
C ILE A 350 11.60 0.38 5.63
N PRO A 351 11.09 -0.48 6.54
CA PRO A 351 11.44 -1.88 6.50
C PRO A 351 10.96 -2.38 5.14
N THR A 352 11.89 -2.61 4.22
CA THR A 352 11.60 -3.42 3.06
C THR A 352 11.11 -4.73 3.65
N PRO A 353 9.86 -5.18 3.38
CA PRO A 353 9.48 -6.52 3.78
C PRO A 353 10.60 -7.41 3.27
N ILE A 354 11.29 -8.11 4.19
CA ILE A 354 12.29 -9.09 3.80
C ILE A 354 11.55 -9.97 2.81
N PRO A 355 11.94 -9.99 1.52
CA PRO A 355 11.18 -10.76 0.58
C PRO A 355 11.18 -12.20 1.09
N THR A 356 10.01 -12.81 1.21
CA THR A 356 9.90 -14.20 1.62
C THR A 356 9.52 -15.00 0.41
N LEU A 357 10.19 -16.13 0.22
CA LEU A 357 9.87 -17.07 -0.85
C LEU A 357 8.38 -17.43 -0.80
N ALA A 358 7.66 -17.23 -1.90
CA ALA A 358 6.25 -17.55 -2.01
C ALA A 358 5.89 -18.01 -3.43
N PRO A 359 4.97 -18.97 -3.61
CA PRO A 359 4.60 -19.46 -4.94
C PRO A 359 4.03 -18.37 -5.84
N TYR A 360 4.55 -18.25 -7.05
CA TYR A 360 3.95 -17.43 -8.10
C TYR A 360 2.81 -18.20 -8.79
N ASN A 361 1.63 -17.59 -8.88
CA ASN A 361 0.41 -18.24 -9.39
C ASN A 361 -0.03 -19.53 -8.64
N GLY A 362 0.48 -19.74 -7.42
CA GLY A 362 0.20 -20.94 -6.61
C GLY A 362 1.26 -22.04 -6.77
N SER A 363 1.19 -23.08 -5.93
CA SER A 363 2.18 -24.16 -5.96
C SER A 363 2.01 -25.09 -7.18
N HIS A 364 3.11 -25.49 -7.80
CA HIS A 364 3.15 -26.38 -8.97
C HIS A 364 2.78 -27.82 -8.60
N GLN A 365 1.76 -28.38 -9.24
CA GLN A 365 1.32 -29.75 -8.93
C GLN A 365 2.30 -30.80 -9.46
N VAL A 366 2.60 -31.82 -8.63
CA VAL A 366 3.45 -32.94 -9.01
C VAL A 366 2.73 -34.26 -8.70
N PRO A 367 2.40 -35.11 -9.70
CA PRO A 367 2.71 -34.98 -11.14
C PRO A 367 2.03 -33.79 -11.82
N GLY A 368 2.68 -33.24 -12.84
CA GLY A 368 2.20 -32.06 -13.55
C GLY A 368 3.28 -31.38 -14.37
N VAL A 369 2.98 -30.19 -14.86
CA VAL A 369 3.91 -29.35 -15.62
C VAL A 369 4.13 -28.06 -14.86
N LEU A 370 5.40 -27.70 -14.69
CA LEU A 370 5.88 -26.43 -14.17
C LEU A 370 6.40 -25.62 -15.36
N GLN A 371 5.86 -24.43 -15.59
CA GLN A 371 6.40 -23.47 -16.57
C GLN A 371 7.62 -22.79 -15.95
N ALA A 372 8.70 -22.64 -16.71
CA ALA A 372 9.97 -22.15 -16.16
C ALA A 372 9.88 -20.69 -15.70
N GLU A 373 9.09 -19.87 -16.40
CA GLU A 373 8.79 -18.48 -16.09
C GLU A 373 7.87 -18.27 -14.88
N ASP A 374 7.31 -19.36 -14.32
CA ASP A 374 6.49 -19.35 -13.10
C ASP A 374 7.31 -19.65 -11.84
N TYR A 375 8.55 -19.15 -11.76
CA TYR A 375 9.37 -19.21 -10.55
C TYR A 375 8.78 -18.35 -9.43
N ASP A 376 9.15 -18.67 -8.19
CA ASP A 376 8.55 -18.09 -6.99
C ASP A 376 8.78 -16.56 -6.87
N LEU A 377 7.99 -15.93 -6.00
CA LEU A 377 8.15 -14.54 -5.58
C LEU A 377 9.19 -14.45 -4.46
N GLY A 378 9.98 -13.38 -4.47
CA GLY A 378 11.02 -13.13 -3.47
C GLY A 378 12.17 -12.28 -4.00
N GLY A 379 12.34 -12.19 -5.32
CA GLY A 379 13.39 -11.38 -5.92
C GLY A 379 14.78 -12.00 -5.79
N GLU A 380 15.76 -11.22 -6.22
CA GLU A 380 17.19 -11.57 -6.27
C GLU A 380 17.72 -12.06 -4.91
N GLY A 381 18.40 -13.21 -4.92
CA GLY A 381 18.97 -13.86 -3.75
C GLY A 381 17.96 -14.65 -2.89
N ILE A 382 16.67 -14.66 -3.26
CA ILE A 382 15.61 -15.36 -2.52
C ILE A 382 14.83 -16.30 -3.43
N ALA A 383 14.29 -15.81 -4.55
CA ALA A 383 13.53 -16.64 -5.49
C ALA A 383 14.26 -16.89 -6.82
N TYR A 384 15.27 -16.08 -7.13
CA TYR A 384 16.19 -16.30 -8.23
C TYR A 384 17.56 -15.68 -7.93
N HIS A 385 18.57 -16.06 -8.71
CA HIS A 385 19.81 -15.30 -8.89
C HIS A 385 20.05 -15.10 -10.37
N ASP A 386 20.08 -13.84 -10.80
CA ASP A 386 20.44 -13.43 -12.16
C ASP A 386 21.79 -12.68 -12.13
N THR A 387 22.68 -13.02 -13.06
CA THR A 387 24.02 -12.40 -13.12
C THR A 387 24.04 -11.12 -13.95
N THR A 388 22.91 -10.78 -14.57
CA THR A 388 22.66 -9.60 -15.37
C THR A 388 21.56 -8.72 -14.79
N THR A 389 21.54 -7.46 -15.22
CA THR A 389 20.53 -6.50 -14.77
C THR A 389 19.47 -6.36 -15.84
N GLY A 390 18.22 -6.51 -15.43
CA GLY A 390 17.01 -6.39 -16.23
C GLY A 390 16.75 -7.59 -17.14
N ASN A 391 15.47 -7.92 -17.30
CA ASN A 391 14.98 -8.93 -18.23
C ASN A 391 15.22 -8.50 -19.70
N ALA A 392 16.22 -9.10 -20.35
CA ALA A 392 16.66 -8.83 -21.72
C ALA A 392 15.60 -9.18 -22.77
N GLY A 393 14.76 -10.20 -22.53
CA GLY A 393 13.64 -10.56 -23.40
C GLY A 393 12.41 -9.67 -23.19
N GLY A 394 12.29 -9.02 -22.03
CA GLY A 394 11.25 -8.05 -21.70
C GLY A 394 9.84 -8.62 -21.66
N ALA A 395 9.68 -9.93 -21.47
CA ALA A 395 8.40 -10.62 -21.45
C ALA A 395 8.04 -11.17 -20.06
N TYR A 396 6.74 -11.40 -19.86
CA TYR A 396 6.11 -12.08 -18.70
C TYR A 396 6.27 -11.39 -17.33
N ARG A 397 7.50 -11.09 -16.91
CA ARG A 397 7.83 -10.45 -15.62
C ARG A 397 8.67 -9.18 -15.80
N SER A 398 8.82 -8.44 -14.71
CA SER A 398 9.49 -7.12 -14.68
C SER A 398 10.74 -7.08 -13.79
N ASP A 399 11.18 -8.23 -13.29
CA ASP A 399 12.42 -8.45 -12.55
C ASP A 399 13.59 -8.74 -13.50
N ASP A 400 14.74 -9.16 -12.96
CA ASP A 400 15.99 -9.29 -13.72
C ASP A 400 16.08 -10.57 -14.55
N VAL A 401 15.30 -11.62 -14.23
CA VAL A 401 15.32 -12.88 -14.98
C VAL A 401 14.97 -12.66 -16.45
N ASP A 402 15.85 -13.13 -17.33
CA ASP A 402 15.72 -13.03 -18.79
C ASP A 402 14.60 -13.94 -19.33
N ILE A 403 13.49 -13.36 -19.77
CA ILE A 403 12.30 -14.08 -20.27
C ILE A 403 11.89 -13.53 -21.63
N GLU A 404 11.74 -14.41 -22.62
CA GLU A 404 11.21 -14.07 -23.94
C GLU A 404 9.91 -14.81 -24.26
N THR A 405 9.18 -14.30 -25.26
CA THR A 405 8.11 -15.04 -25.92
C THR A 405 8.39 -15.09 -27.42
N ALA A 406 8.78 -16.27 -27.91
CA ALA A 406 9.10 -16.51 -29.31
C ALA A 406 8.42 -17.79 -29.83
N GLY A 407 7.88 -17.76 -31.05
CA GLY A 407 7.25 -18.95 -31.66
C GLY A 407 6.03 -19.52 -30.91
N GLY A 408 5.43 -18.75 -29.99
CA GLY A 408 4.32 -19.19 -29.14
C GLY A 408 4.77 -19.93 -27.86
N ILE A 409 6.07 -19.91 -27.57
CA ILE A 409 6.68 -20.40 -26.34
C ILE A 409 7.08 -19.17 -25.52
N THR A 410 6.85 -19.22 -24.21
CA THR A 410 7.47 -18.30 -23.25
C THR A 410 8.49 -19.13 -22.47
N ASP A 411 9.72 -18.66 -22.38
CA ASP A 411 10.81 -19.41 -21.76
C ASP A 411 11.75 -18.49 -20.99
N ILE A 412 12.51 -19.08 -20.07
CA ILE A 412 13.68 -18.42 -19.49
C ILE A 412 14.82 -18.59 -20.51
N GLY A 413 15.28 -17.47 -21.04
CA GLY A 413 16.32 -17.41 -22.07
C GLY A 413 17.62 -16.82 -21.54
N TRP A 414 18.68 -16.86 -22.36
CA TRP A 414 19.98 -16.25 -22.07
C TRP A 414 20.63 -16.65 -20.73
N ILE A 415 20.19 -17.76 -20.13
CA ILE A 415 20.66 -18.26 -18.84
C ILE A 415 22.18 -18.38 -18.85
N ARG A 416 22.81 -17.90 -17.78
CA ARG A 416 24.26 -17.88 -17.57
C ARG A 416 24.71 -18.85 -16.50
N ASP A 417 26.01 -19.16 -16.54
CA ASP A 417 26.65 -19.99 -15.53
C ASP A 417 26.48 -19.40 -14.11
N GLY A 418 25.94 -20.19 -13.20
CA GLY A 418 25.75 -19.83 -11.79
C GLY A 418 24.39 -19.24 -11.44
N GLU A 419 23.52 -18.98 -12.42
CA GLU A 419 22.14 -18.53 -12.17
C GLU A 419 21.27 -19.65 -11.61
N TRP A 420 20.22 -19.29 -10.87
CA TRP A 420 19.30 -20.28 -10.32
C TRP A 420 17.88 -19.72 -10.13
N LEU A 421 16.90 -20.62 -10.06
CA LEU A 421 15.47 -20.32 -9.87
C LEU A 421 14.88 -21.24 -8.79
N GLU A 422 14.00 -20.68 -7.95
CA GLU A 422 13.24 -21.40 -6.91
C GLU A 422 11.79 -21.58 -7.31
N TYR A 423 11.22 -22.73 -6.94
CA TYR A 423 9.82 -23.07 -7.18
C TYR A 423 9.22 -23.79 -5.99
N THR A 424 7.97 -23.48 -5.66
CA THR A 424 7.19 -24.25 -4.69
C THR A 424 6.37 -25.34 -5.39
N LEU A 425 6.74 -26.60 -5.16
CA LEU A 425 6.00 -27.80 -5.60
C LEU A 425 4.93 -28.19 -4.58
N ASN A 426 3.87 -28.86 -5.06
CA ASN A 426 2.88 -29.56 -4.25
C ASN A 426 2.80 -31.01 -4.74
N VAL A 427 3.50 -31.89 -4.03
CA VAL A 427 3.70 -33.29 -4.38
C VAL A 427 2.54 -34.12 -3.84
N ALA A 428 1.80 -34.77 -4.73
CA ALA A 428 0.58 -35.50 -4.39
C ALA A 428 0.85 -36.73 -3.50
N SER A 429 1.98 -37.40 -3.69
CA SER A 429 2.37 -38.62 -2.95
C SER A 429 3.89 -38.77 -2.92
N SER A 430 4.46 -39.29 -1.84
CA SER A 430 5.90 -39.60 -1.80
C SER A 430 6.23 -40.68 -2.83
N GLY A 431 7.37 -40.55 -3.51
CA GLY A 431 7.86 -41.55 -4.46
C GLY A 431 8.91 -41.01 -5.42
N SER A 432 9.26 -41.85 -6.38
CA SER A 432 10.20 -41.52 -7.45
C SER A 432 9.45 -40.85 -8.62
N TYR A 433 9.95 -39.72 -9.09
CA TYR A 433 9.36 -38.95 -10.18
C TYR A 433 10.37 -38.74 -11.30
N THR A 434 9.96 -38.91 -12.55
CA THR A 434 10.76 -38.51 -13.70
C THR A 434 10.49 -37.05 -13.99
N ALA A 435 11.50 -36.21 -13.80
CA ALA A 435 11.51 -34.80 -14.20
C ALA A 435 12.09 -34.68 -15.61
N THR A 436 11.33 -34.12 -16.54
CA THR A 436 11.73 -33.91 -17.93
C THR A 436 11.78 -32.43 -18.24
N PHE A 437 12.97 -31.94 -18.57
CA PHE A 437 13.28 -30.54 -18.85
C PHE A 437 13.27 -30.30 -20.35
N ARG A 438 12.47 -29.33 -20.81
CA ARG A 438 12.45 -28.90 -22.21
C ARG A 438 13.44 -27.74 -22.38
N THR A 439 14.58 -28.01 -23.02
CA THR A 439 15.75 -27.12 -23.06
C THR A 439 16.27 -26.89 -24.46
N ALA A 440 16.98 -25.78 -24.67
CA ALA A 440 17.64 -25.44 -25.93
C ALA A 440 19.00 -24.75 -25.70
N THR A 441 19.99 -25.04 -26.54
CA THR A 441 21.33 -24.42 -26.44
C THR A 441 22.15 -24.60 -27.72
N TRP A 442 23.07 -23.66 -27.98
CA TRP A 442 24.02 -23.70 -29.11
C TRP A 442 25.27 -24.57 -28.87
N SER A 443 25.50 -25.02 -27.64
CA SER A 443 26.77 -25.62 -27.25
C SER A 443 26.61 -26.74 -26.23
N ASN A 444 27.61 -27.63 -26.17
CA ASN A 444 27.71 -28.64 -25.10
C ASN A 444 28.26 -28.02 -23.81
N GLY A 445 28.34 -28.83 -22.75
CA GLY A 445 28.89 -28.40 -21.45
C GLY A 445 27.89 -27.63 -20.62
N LYS A 446 26.60 -27.95 -20.79
CA LYS A 446 25.47 -27.38 -20.07
C LYS A 446 24.87 -28.41 -19.15
N ALA A 447 24.47 -27.98 -17.96
CA ALA A 447 23.76 -28.85 -17.03
C ALA A 447 22.78 -28.05 -16.18
N ILE A 448 21.81 -28.75 -15.62
CA ILE A 448 20.89 -28.24 -14.60
C ILE A 448 21.09 -29.11 -13.36
N THR A 449 21.58 -28.52 -12.29
CA THR A 449 21.65 -29.15 -10.97
C THR A 449 20.35 -28.88 -10.22
N ILE A 450 19.83 -29.92 -9.59
CA ILE A 450 18.49 -29.92 -9.03
C ILE A 450 18.59 -30.17 -7.53
N GLN A 451 18.04 -29.26 -6.74
CA GLN A 451 17.94 -29.42 -5.30
C GLN A 451 16.48 -29.43 -4.87
N VAL A 452 16.16 -30.25 -3.87
CA VAL A 452 14.86 -30.26 -3.20
C VAL A 452 15.10 -30.00 -1.73
N ASP A 453 14.44 -28.98 -1.18
CA ASP A 453 14.61 -28.50 0.19
C ASP A 453 16.09 -28.28 0.58
N GLY A 454 16.86 -27.74 -0.38
CA GLY A 454 18.29 -27.45 -0.24
C GLY A 454 19.23 -28.65 -0.28
N GLN A 455 18.74 -29.85 -0.62
CA GLN A 455 19.55 -31.04 -0.85
C GLN A 455 19.65 -31.33 -2.34
N GLU A 456 20.86 -31.51 -2.87
CA GLU A 456 21.03 -31.96 -4.26
C GLU A 456 20.47 -33.37 -4.45
N VAL A 457 19.53 -33.50 -5.38
CA VAL A 457 18.82 -34.75 -5.68
C VAL A 457 19.09 -35.27 -7.09
N GLY A 458 19.78 -34.48 -7.92
CA GLY A 458 20.21 -34.92 -9.24
C GLY A 458 20.79 -33.80 -10.08
N THR A 459 21.43 -34.19 -11.18
CA THR A 459 21.90 -33.27 -12.22
C THR A 459 21.55 -33.86 -13.59
N VAL A 460 21.11 -33.03 -14.52
CA VAL A 460 20.84 -33.42 -15.91
C VAL A 460 21.76 -32.66 -16.88
N GLN A 461 22.38 -33.39 -17.80
CA GLN A 461 23.22 -32.80 -18.85
C GLN A 461 22.36 -32.35 -20.03
N VAL A 462 22.59 -31.14 -20.52
CA VAL A 462 21.88 -30.57 -21.67
C VAL A 462 22.80 -30.64 -22.90
N PRO A 463 22.45 -31.42 -23.95
CA PRO A 463 23.25 -31.51 -25.16
C PRO A 463 23.06 -30.27 -26.05
N ASN A 464 24.01 -30.02 -26.95
CA ASN A 464 23.85 -29.05 -28.02
C ASN A 464 22.62 -29.38 -28.89
N THR A 465 21.63 -28.49 -28.93
CA THR A 465 20.38 -28.69 -29.68
C THR A 465 20.40 -28.02 -31.06
N GLY A 466 21.43 -27.24 -31.36
CA GLY A 466 21.61 -26.58 -32.64
C GLY A 466 20.91 -25.23 -32.77
N GLY A 467 20.37 -24.67 -31.69
CA GLY A 467 19.79 -23.33 -31.67
C GLY A 467 19.06 -22.98 -30.37
N SER A 468 18.87 -21.68 -30.10
CA SER A 468 18.11 -21.18 -28.93
C SER A 468 16.61 -21.51 -28.99
N GLU A 469 16.05 -21.65 -30.19
CA GLU A 469 14.64 -22.06 -30.38
C GLU A 469 14.49 -23.55 -30.73
N GLN A 470 15.59 -24.32 -30.76
CA GLN A 470 15.57 -25.75 -31.09
C GLN A 470 15.48 -26.57 -29.80
N TYR A 471 14.26 -26.78 -29.30
CA TYR A 471 14.04 -27.46 -28.04
C TYR A 471 14.16 -28.99 -28.14
N THR A 472 14.81 -29.59 -27.13
CA THR A 472 14.81 -31.03 -26.87
C THR A 472 14.40 -31.30 -25.43
N SER A 473 14.17 -32.57 -25.09
CA SER A 473 13.86 -33.01 -23.74
C SER A 473 14.99 -33.83 -23.16
N VAL A 474 15.41 -33.48 -21.95
CA VAL A 474 16.33 -34.27 -21.13
C VAL A 474 15.65 -34.62 -19.82
N SER A 475 15.91 -35.81 -19.27
CA SER A 475 15.20 -36.29 -18.10
C SER A 475 16.15 -36.82 -17.04
N THR A 476 15.71 -36.73 -15.79
CA THR A 476 16.31 -37.43 -14.66
C THR A 476 15.21 -37.88 -13.71
N THR A 477 15.55 -38.77 -12.78
CA THR A 477 14.63 -39.28 -11.77
C THR A 477 14.97 -38.66 -10.43
N LEU A 478 13.96 -38.17 -9.70
CA LEU A 478 14.09 -37.46 -8.44
C LEU A 478 13.23 -38.11 -7.36
N PRO A 479 13.76 -38.36 -6.16
CA PRO A 479 12.94 -38.69 -5.00
C PRO A 479 12.20 -37.42 -4.54
N LEU A 480 10.87 -37.49 -4.43
CA LEU A 480 10.05 -36.41 -3.88
C LEU A 480 9.15 -36.95 -2.78
N THR A 481 9.02 -36.21 -1.69
CA THR A 481 8.12 -36.56 -0.59
C THR A 481 6.84 -35.73 -0.63
N ALA A 482 5.72 -36.29 -0.18
CA ALA A 482 4.40 -35.67 -0.28
C ALA A 482 4.30 -34.32 0.44
N GLY A 483 3.52 -33.40 -0.14
CA GLY A 483 3.27 -32.06 0.39
C GLY A 483 4.05 -30.97 -0.32
N LEU A 484 4.16 -29.80 0.33
CA LEU A 484 4.87 -28.66 -0.24
C LEU A 484 6.38 -28.87 -0.16
N ARG A 485 7.08 -28.66 -1.28
CA ARG A 485 8.53 -28.83 -1.41
C ARG A 485 9.14 -27.67 -2.18
N HIS A 486 10.36 -27.26 -1.83
CA HIS A 486 11.09 -26.23 -2.56
C HIS A 486 12.04 -26.86 -3.55
N LEU A 487 11.90 -26.53 -4.82
CA LEU A 487 12.75 -26.98 -5.92
C LEU A 487 13.64 -25.83 -6.34
N ASN A 488 14.95 -26.02 -6.23
CA ASN A 488 15.94 -25.13 -6.82
C ASN A 488 16.50 -25.75 -8.11
N LEU A 489 16.52 -24.97 -9.18
CA LEU A 489 17.22 -25.29 -10.43
C LEU A 489 18.40 -24.36 -10.57
N SER A 490 19.62 -24.91 -10.49
CA SER A 490 20.87 -24.18 -10.69
C SER A 490 21.47 -24.51 -12.05
N PHE A 491 21.90 -23.49 -12.79
CA PHE A 491 22.33 -23.62 -14.18
C PHE A 491 23.84 -23.57 -14.33
N VAL A 492 24.36 -24.47 -15.18
CA VAL A 492 25.79 -24.59 -15.49
C VAL A 492 26.02 -24.24 -16.96
N GLY A 493 26.90 -23.28 -17.19
CA GLY A 493 27.39 -22.80 -18.48
C GLY A 493 26.47 -21.81 -19.20
N ASP A 494 27.06 -20.86 -19.92
CA ASP A 494 26.34 -19.76 -20.58
C ASP A 494 25.58 -20.12 -21.86
N GLY A 495 24.35 -19.61 -21.99
CA GLY A 495 23.52 -19.72 -23.19
C GLY A 495 22.67 -21.00 -23.20
N LEU A 496 21.83 -21.13 -22.18
CA LEU A 496 20.78 -22.14 -22.07
C LEU A 496 19.40 -21.44 -22.10
N ASN A 497 18.42 -22.09 -22.71
CA ASN A 497 17.01 -21.73 -22.56
C ASN A 497 16.25 -22.90 -21.91
N LEU A 498 15.29 -22.59 -21.03
CA LEU A 498 14.42 -23.55 -20.35
C LEU A 498 12.95 -23.09 -20.50
N ASP A 499 12.12 -23.94 -21.09
CA ASP A 499 10.70 -23.68 -21.32
C ASP A 499 9.83 -24.25 -20.18
N GLN A 500 9.97 -25.55 -19.89
CA GLN A 500 9.16 -26.19 -18.85
C GLN A 500 9.85 -27.42 -18.25
N VAL A 501 9.36 -27.82 -17.09
CA VAL A 501 9.68 -29.10 -16.44
C VAL A 501 8.39 -29.89 -16.25
N SER A 502 8.32 -31.09 -16.83
CA SER A 502 7.20 -32.01 -16.59
C SER A 502 7.60 -33.12 -15.64
N PHE A 503 6.81 -33.31 -14.59
CA PHE A 503 6.96 -34.39 -13.62
C PHE A 503 5.92 -35.46 -13.89
N THR A 504 6.38 -36.68 -14.19
CA THR A 504 5.53 -37.87 -14.25
C THR A 504 5.92 -38.81 -13.11
N THR A 505 4.96 -39.55 -12.57
CA THR A 505 5.27 -40.66 -11.66
C THR A 505 6.30 -41.56 -12.33
N GLY A 506 7.40 -41.85 -11.63
CA GLY A 506 8.39 -42.82 -12.07
C GLY A 506 7.79 -44.22 -12.13
N GLN A 507 8.63 -45.19 -12.47
CA GLN A 507 8.27 -46.61 -12.36
C GLN A 507 7.72 -46.89 -10.95
N ALA A 508 6.55 -47.53 -10.87
CA ALA A 508 6.00 -47.88 -9.58
C ALA A 508 6.87 -48.98 -8.95
N VAL A 509 7.15 -48.83 -7.65
CA VAL A 509 7.80 -49.88 -6.87
C VAL A 509 6.94 -51.15 -6.94
N GLN A 510 7.57 -52.30 -7.16
CA GLN A 510 6.91 -53.58 -7.26
C GLN A 510 7.19 -54.44 -6.03
N VAL A 511 6.46 -55.56 -5.89
CA VAL A 511 6.74 -56.52 -4.84
C VAL A 511 8.00 -57.28 -5.25
N VAL A 512 9.08 -57.13 -4.48
CA VAL A 512 10.35 -57.83 -4.71
C VAL A 512 10.11 -59.34 -4.64
N PRO A 513 10.63 -60.15 -5.57
CA PRO A 513 10.40 -61.60 -5.57
C PRO A 513 10.83 -62.26 -4.25
N GLY A 514 9.87 -62.83 -3.53
CA GLY A 514 10.07 -63.42 -2.21
C GLY A 514 9.50 -62.59 -1.05
N ALA A 515 9.12 -61.34 -1.30
CA ALA A 515 8.33 -60.51 -0.39
C ALA A 515 6.83 -60.84 -0.46
N THR A 516 6.08 -60.40 0.56
CA THR A 516 4.62 -60.53 0.60
C THR A 516 3.88 -59.21 0.39
N GLU A 517 4.56 -58.09 0.60
CA GLU A 517 4.01 -56.74 0.49
C GLU A 517 4.96 -55.85 -0.33
N LEU A 518 4.51 -54.65 -0.69
CA LEU A 518 5.38 -53.66 -1.34
C LEU A 518 6.50 -53.23 -0.38
N PRO A 519 7.72 -53.02 -0.90
CA PRO A 519 8.78 -52.35 -0.17
C PRO A 519 8.30 -51.03 0.46
N ARG A 520 8.88 -50.66 1.61
CA ARG A 520 8.54 -49.42 2.32
C ARG A 520 9.77 -48.58 2.65
N ASP A 521 9.61 -47.29 2.46
CA ASP A 521 10.47 -46.25 3.00
C ASP A 521 10.02 -45.95 4.43
N LEU A 522 10.84 -46.36 5.41
CA LEU A 522 10.48 -46.25 6.83
C LEU A 522 10.73 -44.87 7.41
N ASN A 523 11.66 -44.11 6.82
CA ASN A 523 12.12 -42.83 7.34
C ASN A 523 11.67 -41.63 6.47
N SER A 524 11.01 -41.90 5.35
CA SER A 524 10.56 -40.94 4.34
C SER A 524 11.69 -40.17 3.65
N ASP A 525 12.87 -40.77 3.45
CA ASP A 525 13.99 -40.16 2.74
C ASP A 525 14.10 -40.51 1.25
N GLY A 526 13.20 -41.38 0.76
CA GLY A 526 13.13 -41.86 -0.61
C GLY A 526 13.84 -43.19 -0.86
N LEU A 527 14.59 -43.73 0.11
CA LEU A 527 15.19 -45.05 0.07
C LEU A 527 14.29 -46.06 0.78
N TYR A 528 14.17 -47.27 0.23
CA TYR A 528 13.21 -48.26 0.73
C TYR A 528 13.94 -49.35 1.49
N GLU A 529 14.03 -49.20 2.82
CA GLU A 529 14.80 -50.10 3.68
C GLU A 529 14.08 -51.40 4.01
N ASP A 530 12.75 -51.36 4.08
CA ASP A 530 11.90 -52.53 4.33
C ASP A 530 11.54 -53.17 2.98
N LEU A 531 12.46 -53.95 2.42
CA LEU A 531 12.30 -54.58 1.10
C LEU A 531 11.18 -55.62 1.08
N ASN A 532 10.91 -56.28 2.21
CA ASN A 532 9.91 -57.34 2.27
C ASN A 532 8.50 -56.82 2.62
N GLY A 533 8.40 -55.58 3.10
CA GLY A 533 7.18 -54.85 3.42
C GLY A 533 6.53 -55.26 4.76
N ASP A 534 7.25 -55.93 5.66
CA ASP A 534 6.76 -56.36 6.98
C ASP A 534 6.63 -55.23 8.00
N GLY A 535 7.10 -54.04 7.66
CA GLY A 535 7.09 -52.83 8.48
C GLY A 535 8.32 -52.67 9.37
N SER A 536 9.41 -53.39 9.12
CA SER A 536 10.64 -53.28 9.92
C SER A 536 11.89 -53.61 9.12
N LEU A 537 12.84 -52.68 9.03
CA LEU A 537 14.19 -52.96 8.54
C LEU A 537 14.85 -54.01 9.43
N ASN A 538 15.13 -55.18 8.88
CA ASN A 538 15.77 -56.29 9.57
C ASN A 538 16.68 -57.11 8.64
N PHE A 539 17.30 -58.16 9.18
CA PHE A 539 18.26 -58.96 8.40
C PHE A 539 17.62 -59.67 7.20
N ASN A 540 16.30 -59.90 7.19
CA ASN A 540 15.61 -60.49 6.05
C ASN A 540 15.60 -59.54 4.85
N ASP A 541 15.55 -58.23 5.06
CA ASP A 541 15.57 -57.23 3.98
C ASP A 541 16.93 -57.19 3.30
N VAL A 542 18.02 -57.21 4.07
CA VAL A 542 19.39 -57.29 3.55
C VAL A 542 19.59 -58.56 2.73
N VAL A 543 19.09 -59.71 3.25
CA VAL A 543 19.17 -60.99 2.53
C VAL A 543 18.32 -60.98 1.26
N LEU A 544 17.14 -60.36 1.30
CA LEU A 544 16.27 -60.23 0.15
C LEU A 544 16.90 -59.33 -0.92
N PHE A 545 17.51 -58.21 -0.51
CA PHE A 545 18.22 -57.31 -1.41
C PHE A 545 19.37 -58.06 -2.11
N PHE A 546 20.20 -58.75 -1.34
CA PHE A 546 21.30 -59.55 -1.89
C PHE A 546 20.82 -60.62 -2.88
N ASN A 547 19.73 -61.32 -2.59
CA ASN A 547 19.22 -62.39 -3.44
C ASN A 547 18.51 -61.88 -4.71
N GLN A 548 17.95 -60.67 -4.68
CA GLN A 548 17.15 -60.10 -5.76
C GLN A 548 17.81 -58.90 -6.44
N MET A 549 19.10 -58.65 -6.19
CA MET A 549 19.83 -57.49 -6.71
C MET A 549 19.69 -57.33 -8.22
N ASP A 550 19.88 -58.40 -8.99
CA ASP A 550 19.72 -58.39 -10.45
C ASP A 550 18.27 -58.05 -10.86
N TRP A 551 17.29 -58.62 -10.17
CA TRP A 551 15.88 -58.36 -10.46
C TRP A 551 15.49 -56.91 -10.12
N ILE A 552 15.96 -56.40 -8.98
CA ILE A 552 15.74 -55.01 -8.53
C ILE A 552 16.36 -54.06 -9.56
N THR A 553 17.59 -54.33 -10.02
CA THR A 553 18.26 -53.55 -11.07
C THR A 553 17.43 -53.46 -12.35
N GLU A 554 16.73 -54.53 -12.71
CA GLU A 554 15.94 -54.60 -13.95
C GLU A 554 14.48 -54.12 -13.81
N ASN A 555 13.88 -54.19 -12.62
CA ASN A 555 12.42 -54.06 -12.43
C ASN A 555 12.00 -53.01 -11.40
N GLU A 556 12.92 -52.48 -10.62
CA GLU A 556 12.66 -51.43 -9.64
C GLU A 556 13.27 -50.09 -10.07
N PRO A 557 12.79 -48.96 -9.53
CA PRO A 557 13.41 -47.68 -9.80
C PRO A 557 14.73 -47.58 -9.03
N ILE A 558 15.85 -47.47 -9.75
CA ILE A 558 17.23 -47.51 -9.21
C ILE A 558 17.39 -46.60 -7.98
N ASN A 559 17.02 -45.33 -8.08
CA ASN A 559 17.22 -44.34 -7.01
C ASN A 559 16.52 -44.69 -5.68
N THR A 560 15.58 -45.63 -5.70
CA THR A 560 14.82 -46.10 -4.53
C THR A 560 15.61 -47.14 -3.72
N PHE A 561 16.56 -47.80 -4.37
CA PHE A 561 17.38 -48.88 -3.80
C PHE A 561 18.89 -48.60 -3.94
N ASP A 562 19.28 -47.47 -4.54
CA ASP A 562 20.65 -46.98 -4.62
C ASP A 562 20.97 -46.15 -3.37
N PHE A 563 21.45 -46.84 -2.33
CA PHE A 563 21.72 -46.27 -1.01
C PHE A 563 22.98 -45.39 -1.01
N ASN A 564 23.91 -45.63 -1.93
CA ASN A 564 25.15 -44.88 -2.02
C ASN A 564 25.05 -43.64 -2.96
N ARG A 565 23.97 -43.57 -3.76
CA ARG A 565 23.64 -42.53 -4.73
C ARG A 565 24.63 -42.41 -5.89
N ASP A 566 25.23 -43.50 -6.34
CA ASP A 566 26.17 -43.54 -7.46
C ASP A 566 25.51 -43.85 -8.82
N GLY A 567 24.19 -44.07 -8.81
CA GLY A 567 23.36 -44.36 -9.97
C GLY A 567 23.32 -45.83 -10.37
N GLN A 568 23.85 -46.74 -9.54
CA GLN A 568 23.85 -48.18 -9.77
C GLN A 568 23.31 -48.93 -8.56
N ILE A 569 22.79 -50.14 -8.78
CA ILE A 569 22.46 -51.09 -7.72
C ILE A 569 23.61 -52.08 -7.62
N ASP A 570 24.38 -52.02 -6.54
CA ASP A 570 25.54 -52.88 -6.34
C ASP A 570 25.73 -53.34 -4.88
N PHE A 571 26.86 -54.00 -4.61
CA PHE A 571 27.13 -54.56 -3.29
C PHE A 571 27.34 -53.49 -2.20
N ASN A 572 27.74 -52.27 -2.58
CA ASN A 572 27.89 -51.17 -1.63
C ASN A 572 26.54 -50.73 -1.07
N ASP A 573 25.47 -50.80 -1.86
CA ASP A 573 24.11 -50.49 -1.39
C ASP A 573 23.65 -51.46 -0.31
N ILE A 574 23.92 -52.75 -0.52
CA ILE A 574 23.62 -53.81 0.46
C ILE A 574 24.43 -53.59 1.74
N VAL A 575 25.69 -53.18 1.63
CA VAL A 575 26.55 -52.86 2.79
C VAL A 575 25.99 -51.66 3.55
N LEU A 576 25.53 -50.62 2.86
CA LEU A 576 24.92 -49.46 3.49
C LEU A 576 23.61 -49.82 4.19
N LEU A 577 22.72 -50.58 3.55
CA LEU A 577 21.50 -51.08 4.17
C LEU A 577 21.80 -51.94 5.40
N PHE A 578 22.79 -52.83 5.32
CA PHE A 578 23.22 -53.66 6.46
C PHE A 578 23.73 -52.82 7.64
N ASN A 579 24.43 -51.72 7.36
CA ASN A 579 24.95 -50.83 8.41
C ASN A 579 23.86 -49.97 9.09
N GLN A 580 22.63 -50.00 8.58
CA GLN A 580 21.47 -49.32 9.18
C GLN A 580 20.71 -50.22 10.19
N LEU A 581 21.04 -51.51 10.29
CA LEU A 581 20.55 -52.43 11.33
C LEU A 581 21.16 -52.14 12.70
#